data_AF-A0A6L7VR16-F1
#
_entry.id   AF-A0A6L7VR16-F1
#
_cell.length_a   1.000
_cell.length_b   1.000
_cell.length_c   1.000
_cell.angle_alpha   90.00
_cell.angle_beta   90.00
_cell.angle_gamma   90.00
#
_symmetry.space_group_name_H-M   'P 1'
#
loop_
_entity.id
_entity.type
_entity.pdbx_description
1 polymer ?
#
loop_
_entity_poly.entity_id
_entity_poly.type
_entity_poly.pdbx_seq_one_letter_code
_entity_poly.pdbx_strand_id
1 'polypeptide(L)'
;MLSPTNRRQLPAMAVLVLLVVNLSASDVQIGRYATVRALPTDAQRDVLAMTDTFEFDVHIQTVGDAVAVILEEVGFELADPATADPHRERLLGLPLPVSHRSLGPLSARLAFSTLIGPGWRLVEDPADRLVSFERCKVPRP
;
A
#
# COMPACT_ATOMS: atom_id res chain seq x y z
N MET A 1 -18.92 76.80 24.93
CA MET A 1 -17.83 77.56 25.57
C MET A 1 -17.32 76.75 26.77
N LEU A 2 -16.01 76.46 26.75
CA LEU A 2 -15.12 75.96 27.82
C LEU A 2 -15.38 74.61 28.54
N SER A 3 -14.63 73.60 28.07
CA SER A 3 -13.78 72.58 28.77
C SER A 3 -13.28 72.93 30.21
N PRO A 4 -12.55 72.05 30.96
CA PRO A 4 -12.06 70.67 30.68
C PRO A 4 -12.04 69.68 31.91
N THR A 5 -11.41 68.50 31.71
CA THR A 5 -10.59 67.69 32.68
C THR A 5 -11.33 66.84 33.74
N ASN A 6 -10.98 65.59 34.12
CA ASN A 6 -9.79 64.73 33.92
C ASN A 6 -10.10 63.27 34.37
N ARG A 7 -9.77 62.28 33.52
CA ARG A 7 -9.02 61.02 33.77
C ARG A 7 -9.33 60.09 34.98
N ARG A 8 -9.73 58.85 34.65
CA ARG A 8 -9.37 57.57 35.33
C ARG A 8 -9.20 56.49 34.25
N GLN A 9 -7.98 56.23 33.79
CA GLN A 9 -7.13 55.06 34.07
C GLN A 9 -7.61 53.69 33.50
N LEU A 10 -6.82 53.25 32.51
CA LEU A 10 -6.58 51.98 31.78
C LEU A 10 -6.70 50.66 32.59
N PRO A 11 -6.90 49.47 31.95
CA PRO A 11 -5.82 48.79 31.21
C PRO A 11 -6.17 48.09 29.89
N ALA A 12 -5.13 48.01 29.07
CA ALA A 12 -4.98 47.13 27.92
C ALA A 12 -5.24 45.67 28.30
N MET A 13 -5.97 44.93 27.47
CA MET A 13 -5.87 43.47 27.38
C MET A 13 -6.53 42.99 26.10
N ALA A 14 -5.69 42.64 25.14
CA ALA A 14 -5.83 41.42 24.35
C ALA A 14 -7.23 41.08 23.83
N VAL A 15 -7.65 41.77 22.77
CA VAL A 15 -8.43 41.09 21.72
C VAL A 15 -7.48 40.82 20.55
N LEU A 16 -6.36 40.15 20.88
CA LEU A 16 -5.71 39.31 19.90
C LEU A 16 -6.62 38.09 19.84
N VAL A 17 -7.59 38.13 18.92
CA VAL A 17 -8.34 36.95 18.50
C VAL A 17 -7.29 35.89 18.26
N LEU A 18 -7.26 34.89 19.14
CA LEU A 18 -6.47 33.69 18.96
C LEU A 18 -7.06 33.03 17.72
N LEU A 19 -6.58 33.45 16.56
CA LEU A 19 -6.66 32.69 15.34
C LEU A 19 -5.78 31.49 15.64
N VAL A 20 -6.36 30.50 16.33
CA VAL A 20 -5.84 29.15 16.31
C VAL A 20 -6.01 28.72 14.86
N VAL A 21 -5.07 29.16 14.03
CA VAL A 21 -4.77 28.51 12.78
C VAL A 21 -4.47 27.08 13.24
N ASN A 22 -5.39 26.16 12.94
CA ASN A 22 -5.11 24.75 13.06
C ASN A 22 -4.02 24.46 12.01
N LEU A 23 -2.76 24.74 12.32
CA LEU A 23 -1.65 24.18 11.58
C LEU A 23 -1.62 22.70 11.96
N SER A 24 -2.33 21.88 11.19
CA SER A 24 -2.03 20.45 11.14
C SER A 24 -0.68 20.29 10.42
N ALA A 25 0.40 20.65 11.12
CA ALA A 25 1.75 20.34 10.69
C ALA A 25 2.01 18.88 11.07
N SER A 26 1.73 17.95 10.16
CA SER A 26 2.04 16.53 10.35
C SER A 26 3.54 16.24 10.22
N ASP A 27 4.43 17.20 10.40
CA ASP A 27 5.87 17.01 10.24
C ASP A 27 6.48 16.49 11.55
N VAL A 28 7.11 15.32 11.50
CA VAL A 28 7.84 14.71 12.62
C VAL A 28 9.32 15.03 12.45
N GLN A 29 9.90 15.68 13.46
CA GLN A 29 11.32 16.00 13.47
C GLN A 29 12.15 14.77 13.80
N ILE A 30 12.86 14.22 12.81
CA ILE A 30 13.82 13.13 12.95
C ILE A 30 15.24 13.72 13.11
N GLY A 31 15.50 14.32 14.28
CA GLY A 31 16.79 14.92 14.60
C GLY A 31 16.86 16.42 14.34
N ARG A 32 18.04 17.03 14.55
CA ARG A 32 18.13 18.50 14.71
C ARG A 32 17.89 19.30 13.43
N TYR A 33 17.97 18.67 12.25
CA TYR A 33 17.87 19.36 10.97
C TYR A 33 16.99 18.64 9.93
N ALA A 34 16.27 17.59 10.35
CA ALA A 34 15.46 16.80 9.44
C ALA A 34 14.03 16.65 9.97
N THR A 35 13.08 16.89 9.09
CA THR A 35 11.64 16.70 9.33
C THR A 35 11.11 15.80 8.23
N VAL A 36 10.35 14.77 8.59
CA VAL A 36 9.58 13.97 7.63
C VAL A 36 8.12 14.32 7.80
N ARG A 37 7.43 14.48 6.67
CA ARG A 37 5.97 14.48 6.69
C ARG A 37 5.49 13.12 7.20
N ALA A 38 4.76 13.10 8.31
CA ALA A 38 4.04 11.92 8.80
C ALA A 38 2.81 11.65 7.92
N LEU A 39 3.08 11.42 6.64
CA LEU A 39 2.15 10.82 5.68
C LEU A 39 2.52 9.34 5.56
N PRO A 40 1.52 8.45 5.38
CA PRO A 40 1.81 7.08 5.03
C PRO A 40 2.69 7.02 3.77
N THR A 41 3.71 6.16 3.81
CA THR A 41 4.56 5.87 2.66
C THR A 41 3.72 5.31 1.50
N ASP A 42 4.24 5.34 0.28
CA ASP A 42 3.51 4.74 -0.86
C ASP A 42 3.22 3.26 -0.62
N ALA A 43 4.17 2.50 -0.07
CA ALA A 43 3.96 1.10 0.31
C ALA A 43 2.94 0.90 1.44
N GLN A 44 2.76 1.88 2.33
CA GLN A 44 1.71 1.84 3.35
C GLN A 44 0.33 2.19 2.77
N ARG A 45 0.27 2.92 1.66
CA ARG A 45 -0.99 3.25 0.95
C ARG A 45 -1.40 2.19 -0.06
N ASP A 46 -0.43 1.65 -0.79
CA ASP A 46 -0.57 0.54 -1.73
C ASP A 46 0.37 -0.59 -1.29
N VAL A 47 -0.16 -1.51 -0.49
CA VAL A 47 0.62 -2.60 0.10
C VAL A 47 1.17 -3.53 -0.99
N LEU A 48 0.48 -3.67 -2.14
CA LEU A 48 0.98 -4.47 -3.26
C LEU A 48 2.14 -3.80 -4.02
N ALA A 49 2.39 -2.51 -3.78
CA ALA A 49 3.60 -1.81 -4.23
C ALA A 49 4.78 -1.97 -3.26
N MET A 50 4.60 -2.61 -2.11
CA MET A 50 5.70 -2.95 -1.21
C MET A 50 6.76 -3.77 -1.96
N THR A 51 8.01 -3.31 -1.88
CA THR A 51 9.16 -3.96 -2.51
C THR A 51 9.89 -4.78 -1.47
N ASP A 52 10.03 -6.07 -1.75
CA ASP A 52 10.76 -7.01 -0.89
C ASP A 52 11.43 -8.11 -1.72
N THR A 53 12.14 -9.02 -1.05
CA THR A 53 12.63 -10.27 -1.63
C THR A 53 11.84 -11.43 -1.05
N PHE A 54 11.05 -12.08 -1.90
CA PHE A 54 10.22 -13.23 -1.53
C PHE A 54 11.04 -14.51 -1.70
N GLU A 55 11.33 -15.19 -0.59
CA GLU A 55 12.06 -16.46 -0.57
C GLU A 55 11.12 -17.63 -0.27
N PHE A 56 11.24 -18.72 -1.04
CA PHE A 56 10.36 -19.88 -0.91
C PHE A 56 11.12 -21.13 -0.48
N ASP A 57 10.83 -21.56 0.75
CA ASP A 57 11.37 -22.76 1.34
C ASP A 57 11.11 -24.02 0.51
N VAL A 58 11.97 -25.03 0.71
CA VAL A 58 11.95 -26.28 -0.06
C VAL A 58 10.62 -27.03 -0.02
N HIS A 59 9.75 -26.77 0.94
CA HIS A 59 8.43 -27.38 1.04
C HIS A 59 7.37 -26.71 0.14
N ILE A 60 7.59 -25.47 -0.31
CA ILE A 60 6.74 -24.78 -1.28
C ILE A 60 6.95 -25.48 -2.63
N GLN A 61 5.92 -26.17 -3.15
CA GLN A 61 6.06 -26.98 -4.36
C GLN A 61 5.36 -26.38 -5.57
N THR A 62 4.32 -25.59 -5.35
CA THR A 62 3.45 -25.10 -6.42
C THR A 62 3.47 -23.57 -6.53
N VAL A 63 3.02 -23.07 -7.67
CA VAL A 63 2.77 -21.64 -7.87
C VAL A 63 1.74 -21.14 -6.85
N GLY A 64 0.72 -21.94 -6.53
CA GLY A 64 -0.28 -21.62 -5.51
C GLY A 64 0.31 -21.48 -4.11
N ASP A 65 1.22 -22.39 -3.72
CA ASP A 65 1.90 -22.30 -2.42
C ASP A 65 2.72 -21.00 -2.34
N ALA A 66 3.46 -20.66 -3.40
CA ALA A 66 4.26 -19.43 -3.45
C ALA A 66 3.38 -18.17 -3.42
N VAL A 67 2.24 -18.19 -4.13
CA VAL A 67 1.25 -17.12 -4.06
C VAL A 67 0.73 -16.96 -2.64
N ALA A 68 0.40 -18.06 -1.95
CA ALA A 68 -0.10 -18.01 -0.58
C ALA A 68 0.90 -17.38 0.41
N VAL A 69 2.20 -17.67 0.26
CA VAL A 69 3.26 -17.05 1.07
C VAL A 69 3.28 -15.53 0.87
N ILE A 70 3.30 -15.06 -0.38
CA ILE A 70 3.29 -13.61 -0.65
C ILE A 70 2.03 -12.97 -0.08
N LEU A 71 0.87 -13.63 -0.24
CA LEU A 71 -0.42 -13.13 0.25
C LEU A 71 -0.45 -12.94 1.77
N GLU A 72 0.15 -13.87 2.52
CA GLU A 72 0.30 -13.77 3.97
C GLU A 72 1.14 -12.53 4.34
N GLU A 73 2.24 -12.29 3.64
CA GLU A 73 3.12 -11.14 3.90
C GLU A 73 2.46 -9.80 3.58
N VAL A 74 1.67 -9.70 2.50
CA VAL A 74 1.00 -8.46 2.12
C VAL A 74 -0.39 -8.28 2.74
N GLY A 75 -0.92 -9.31 3.41
CA GLY A 75 -2.25 -9.30 4.02
C GLY A 75 -3.39 -9.20 3.00
N PHE A 76 -3.29 -9.98 1.91
CA PHE A 76 -4.34 -10.18 0.90
C PHE A 76 -4.79 -11.65 0.89
N GLU A 77 -5.93 -11.92 0.26
CA GLU A 77 -6.45 -13.28 0.06
C GLU A 77 -6.70 -13.57 -1.43
N LEU A 78 -6.82 -14.86 -1.78
CA LEU A 78 -7.28 -15.25 -3.11
C LEU A 78 -8.79 -15.05 -3.21
N ALA A 79 -9.25 -14.42 -4.29
CA ALA A 79 -10.68 -14.30 -4.58
C ALA A 79 -11.37 -15.67 -4.66
N ASP A 80 -12.66 -15.71 -4.37
CA ASP A 80 -13.47 -16.93 -4.41
C ASP A 80 -13.29 -17.67 -5.76
N PRO A 81 -12.96 -18.98 -5.75
CA PRO A 81 -12.85 -19.77 -6.98
C PRO A 81 -14.12 -19.76 -7.84
N ALA A 82 -15.30 -19.53 -7.26
CA ALA A 82 -16.56 -19.43 -7.99
C ALA A 82 -16.66 -18.19 -8.88
N THR A 83 -15.90 -17.13 -8.59
CA THR A 83 -15.91 -15.87 -9.36
C THR A 83 -14.63 -15.65 -10.19
N ALA A 84 -13.64 -16.54 -10.07
CA ALA A 84 -12.35 -16.47 -10.75
C ALA A 84 -12.36 -17.08 -12.17
N ASP A 85 -11.26 -16.90 -12.92
CA ASP A 85 -11.06 -17.58 -14.21
C ASP A 85 -11.12 -19.11 -13.99
N PRO A 86 -11.91 -19.87 -14.78
CA PRO A 86 -12.08 -21.31 -14.59
C PRO A 86 -10.80 -22.14 -14.66
N HIS A 87 -9.71 -21.59 -15.21
CA HIS A 87 -8.44 -22.30 -15.32
C HIS A 87 -7.43 -21.88 -14.24
N ARG A 88 -7.79 -20.97 -13.33
CA ARG A 88 -6.90 -20.48 -12.27
C ARG A 88 -6.34 -21.62 -11.41
N GLU A 89 -7.19 -22.57 -11.02
CA GLU A 89 -6.74 -23.71 -10.21
C GLU A 89 -5.66 -24.56 -10.90
N ARG A 90 -5.74 -24.66 -12.23
CA ARG A 90 -4.70 -25.35 -13.01
C ARG A 90 -3.37 -24.59 -12.96
N LEU A 91 -3.40 -23.26 -13.01
CA LEU A 91 -2.20 -22.42 -12.87
C LEU A 91 -1.58 -22.58 -11.48
N LEU A 92 -2.41 -22.46 -10.43
CA LEU A 92 -1.96 -22.55 -9.04
C LEU A 92 -1.36 -23.94 -8.75
N GLY A 93 -1.89 -25.00 -9.37
CA GLY A 93 -1.35 -26.36 -9.26
C GLY A 93 -0.07 -26.63 -10.08
N LEU A 94 0.45 -25.66 -10.85
CA LEU A 94 1.72 -25.86 -11.56
C LEU A 94 2.89 -25.92 -10.58
N PRO A 95 3.94 -26.72 -10.87
CA PRO A 95 5.13 -26.76 -10.02
C PRO A 95 5.84 -25.40 -10.02
N LEU A 96 6.37 -25.01 -8.86
CA LEU A 96 7.17 -23.80 -8.71
C LEU A 96 8.53 -24.00 -9.40
N PRO A 97 8.89 -23.19 -10.42
CA PRO A 97 10.20 -23.28 -11.06
C PRO A 97 11.35 -23.01 -10.08
N VAL A 98 12.47 -23.71 -10.24
CA VAL A 98 13.66 -23.51 -9.39
C VAL A 98 14.16 -22.06 -9.45
N SER A 99 14.08 -21.42 -10.62
CA SER A 99 14.44 -20.01 -10.81
C SER A 99 13.55 -19.04 -10.03
N HIS A 100 12.38 -19.47 -9.55
CA HIS A 100 11.45 -18.65 -8.77
C HIS A 100 11.60 -18.87 -7.26
N ARG A 101 12.57 -19.65 -6.79
CA ARG A 101 12.80 -19.89 -5.35
C ARG A 101 13.14 -18.62 -4.56
N SER A 102 13.66 -17.61 -5.24
CA SER A 102 13.93 -16.28 -4.68
C SER A 102 13.52 -15.26 -5.72
N LEU A 103 12.56 -14.40 -5.38
CA LEU A 103 12.07 -13.32 -6.24
C LEU A 103 12.35 -11.99 -5.55
N GLY A 104 13.40 -11.27 -5.96
CA GLY A 104 13.66 -9.97 -5.37
C GLY A 104 14.97 -9.29 -5.77
N PRO A 105 15.13 -8.02 -5.40
CA PRO A 105 14.10 -7.16 -4.79
C PRO A 105 13.09 -6.65 -5.83
N LEU A 106 11.78 -6.80 -5.57
CA LEU A 106 10.70 -6.36 -6.46
C LEU A 106 9.36 -6.19 -5.71
N SER A 107 8.39 -5.51 -6.34
CA SER A 107 7.07 -5.32 -5.70
C SER A 107 6.26 -6.61 -5.63
N ALA A 108 5.41 -6.77 -4.62
CA ALA A 108 4.50 -7.93 -4.52
C ALA A 108 3.66 -8.11 -5.79
N ARG A 109 3.19 -7.00 -6.38
CA ARG A 109 2.50 -6.99 -7.69
C ARG A 109 3.33 -7.61 -8.81
N LEU A 110 4.63 -7.27 -8.88
CA LEU A 110 5.54 -7.84 -9.87
C LEU A 110 5.89 -9.30 -9.55
N ALA A 111 5.97 -9.67 -8.27
CA ALA A 111 6.20 -11.03 -7.84
C ALA A 111 5.06 -11.95 -8.30
N PHE A 112 3.80 -11.56 -8.04
CA PHE A 112 2.63 -12.28 -8.55
C PHE A 112 2.66 -12.41 -10.07
N SER A 113 2.91 -11.30 -10.77
CA SER A 113 2.99 -11.29 -12.24
C SER A 113 4.08 -12.21 -12.79
N THR A 114 5.21 -12.32 -12.07
CA THR A 114 6.34 -13.20 -12.42
C THR A 114 5.98 -14.67 -12.19
N LEU A 115 5.31 -14.98 -11.07
CA LEU A 115 4.88 -16.34 -10.72
C LEU A 115 3.87 -16.90 -11.73
N ILE A 116 2.90 -16.09 -12.16
CA ILE A 116 1.82 -16.52 -13.06
C ILE A 116 2.22 -16.52 -14.54
N GLY A 117 3.24 -15.73 -14.90
CA GLY A 117 3.76 -15.62 -16.25
C GLY A 117 2.87 -14.81 -17.22
N PRO A 118 3.35 -14.55 -18.45
CA PRO A 118 2.76 -13.57 -19.38
C PRO A 118 1.41 -13.98 -19.99
N GLY A 119 1.03 -15.26 -19.88
CA GLY A 119 -0.28 -15.74 -20.29
C GLY A 119 -1.42 -15.34 -19.34
N TRP A 120 -1.06 -14.74 -18.20
CA TRP A 120 -1.97 -14.37 -17.14
C TRP A 120 -1.80 -12.91 -16.74
N ARG A 121 -2.87 -12.36 -16.18
CA ARG A 121 -2.92 -11.01 -15.65
C ARG A 121 -3.40 -11.06 -14.21
N LEU A 122 -2.73 -10.31 -13.35
CA LEU A 122 -3.17 -10.05 -11.98
C LEU A 122 -4.42 -9.15 -12.00
N VAL A 123 -5.40 -9.52 -11.21
CA VAL A 123 -6.60 -8.74 -10.89
C VAL A 123 -6.57 -8.46 -9.40
N GLU A 124 -6.79 -7.21 -9.03
CA GLU A 124 -6.70 -6.73 -7.64
C GLU A 124 -8.05 -6.15 -7.24
N ASP A 125 -8.51 -6.52 -6.05
CA ASP A 125 -9.59 -5.86 -5.33
C ASP A 125 -9.04 -5.31 -4.00
N PRO A 126 -8.53 -4.07 -3.98
CA PRO A 126 -7.99 -3.47 -2.76
C PRO A 126 -9.04 -3.21 -1.68
N ALA A 127 -10.33 -3.16 -2.02
CA ALA A 127 -11.39 -2.87 -1.06
C ALA A 127 -11.65 -4.08 -0.16
N ASP A 128 -11.74 -5.27 -0.78
CA ASP A 128 -11.90 -6.54 -0.07
C ASP A 128 -10.56 -7.26 0.19
N ARG A 129 -9.44 -6.64 -0.22
CA ARG A 129 -8.07 -7.19 -0.14
C ARG A 129 -7.96 -8.56 -0.82
N LEU A 130 -8.52 -8.67 -2.02
CA LEU A 130 -8.45 -9.88 -2.82
C LEU A 130 -7.52 -9.71 -4.01
N VAL A 131 -6.90 -10.81 -4.41
CA VAL A 131 -6.29 -10.94 -5.73
C VAL A 131 -6.88 -12.11 -6.49
N SER A 132 -6.89 -12.02 -7.81
CA SER A 132 -7.21 -13.12 -8.70
C SER A 132 -6.32 -13.10 -9.93
N PHE A 133 -6.41 -14.15 -10.75
CA PHE A 133 -5.63 -14.28 -11.97
C PHE A 133 -6.56 -14.63 -13.13
N GLU A 134 -6.43 -13.88 -14.21
CA GLU A 134 -7.20 -14.08 -15.43
C GLU A 134 -6.28 -14.38 -16.60
N ARG A 135 -6.69 -15.27 -17.51
CA ARG A 135 -5.92 -15.49 -18.73
C ARG A 135 -6.02 -14.30 -19.66
N CYS A 136 -4.86 -13.91 -20.20
CA CYS A 136 -4.80 -12.95 -21.28
C CYS A 136 -5.53 -13.53 -22.50
N LYS A 137 -6.52 -12.79 -23.02
CA LYS A 137 -7.15 -13.14 -24.30
C LYS A 137 -6.14 -12.86 -25.40
N VAL A 138 -5.73 -13.89 -26.14
CA VAL A 138 -4.96 -13.70 -27.37
C VAL A 138 -5.91 -13.05 -28.40
N PRO A 139 -5.60 -11.87 -28.94
CA PRO A 139 -6.38 -11.30 -30.03
C PRO A 139 -6.45 -12.30 -31.19
N ARG A 140 -7.66 -12.60 -31.67
CA ARG A 140 -7.81 -13.39 -32.90
C ARG A 140 -7.29 -12.54 -34.07
N PRO A 141 -6.42 -13.07 -34.95
CA PRO A 141 -5.98 -12.36 -36.14
C PRO A 141 -7.15 -12.03 -37.08
#